data_AF-A0A7W2THL9-F1
#
_entry.id   AF-A0A7W2THL9-F1
#
_cell.length_a   1.000
_cell.length_b   1.000
_cell.length_c   1.000
_cell.angle_alpha   90.00
_cell.angle_beta   90.00
_cell.angle_gamma   90.00
#
_symmetry.space_group_name_H-M   'P 1'
#
loop_
_entity.id
_entity.type
_entity.pdbx_description
1 polymer ?
#
loop_
_entity_poly.entity_id
_entity_poly.type
_entity_poly.pdbx_seq_one_letter_code
_entity_poly.pdbx_strand_id
1 'polypeptide(L)'
;MYQDKIEQEVKNAIALNGDSVKRSNIFEDTSLEPLTFTAYDFACDATHLSRDILSKRTNEEVIVLSKAIDSMLKLGDGLLHELSQKLLNETTSRQSVTLSKGRALYLLCDYFDLNTIVIENLQWCEIFATLTLMHSAEIKFIYDNRFKEDALYLPLKEQVGDEQFAIMQQATLDRAIRDLLEEIIDSIARAECLFDKKQKSAITGSKGGISKGKRIEPLKEEVIRLYLAKYSSRSNRHAAKLIEADLTQSDSSLLALSSSEEKQVEFGKWIGKFKNGQIKFPINK
;
A
#
# COMPACT_ATOMS: atom_id res chain seq x y z
N MET A 1 -36.87 10.11 3.57
CA MET A 1 -36.72 11.45 2.95
C MET A 1 -35.40 12.16 3.28
N TYR A 2 -34.94 12.24 4.53
CA TYR A 2 -33.59 12.81 4.84
C TYR A 2 -32.45 11.78 4.69
N GLN A 3 -32.69 10.50 4.97
CA GLN A 3 -31.71 9.43 4.77
C GLN A 3 -31.42 9.15 3.28
N ASP A 4 -32.44 9.24 2.42
CA ASP A 4 -32.28 9.02 0.98
C ASP A 4 -31.43 10.11 0.32
N LYS A 5 -31.52 11.35 0.80
CA LYS A 5 -30.69 12.48 0.33
C LYS A 5 -29.22 12.31 0.71
N ILE A 6 -28.95 11.85 1.93
CA ILE A 6 -27.58 11.55 2.40
C ILE A 6 -27.00 10.36 1.63
N GLU A 7 -27.81 9.34 1.34
CA GLU A 7 -27.37 8.21 0.50
C GLU A 7 -27.03 8.64 -0.94
N GLN A 8 -27.80 9.55 -1.53
CA GLN A 8 -27.54 10.08 -2.87
C GLN A 8 -26.29 10.99 -2.89
N GLU A 9 -26.10 11.85 -1.88
CA GLU A 9 -24.93 12.71 -1.75
C GLU A 9 -23.64 11.90 -1.50
N VAL A 10 -23.71 10.82 -0.72
CA VAL A 10 -22.59 9.89 -0.51
C VAL A 10 -22.31 9.08 -1.79
N LYS A 11 -23.34 8.60 -2.49
CA LYS A 11 -23.16 7.93 -3.80
C LYS A 11 -22.56 8.87 -4.85
N ASN A 12 -22.95 10.15 -4.86
CA ASN A 12 -22.38 11.16 -5.75
C ASN A 12 -20.95 11.54 -5.35
N ALA A 13 -20.61 11.62 -4.05
CA ALA A 13 -19.25 11.84 -3.57
C ALA A 13 -18.31 10.66 -3.88
N ILE A 14 -18.84 9.42 -3.85
CA ILE A 14 -18.12 8.21 -4.26
C ILE A 14 -17.95 8.18 -5.79
N ALA A 15 -18.95 8.60 -6.56
CA ALA A 15 -18.87 8.70 -8.01
C ALA A 15 -17.91 9.80 -8.48
N LEU A 16 -17.86 10.95 -7.78
CA LEU A 16 -16.90 12.03 -8.03
C LEU A 16 -15.46 11.64 -7.66
N ASN A 17 -15.27 10.74 -6.70
CA ASN A 17 -13.97 10.11 -6.42
C ASN A 17 -13.59 9.00 -7.41
N GLY A 18 -14.51 8.60 -8.29
CA GLY A 18 -14.26 7.68 -9.41
C GLY A 18 -13.33 8.26 -10.47
N ASP A 19 -13.21 9.59 -10.51
CA ASP A 19 -12.23 10.36 -11.30
C ASP A 19 -11.09 10.90 -10.42
N SER A 20 -10.81 10.26 -9.26
CA SER A 20 -9.49 10.43 -8.67
C SER A 20 -8.51 9.97 -9.74
N VAL A 21 -7.80 10.94 -10.33
CA VAL A 21 -6.69 10.73 -11.27
C VAL A 21 -6.00 9.47 -10.81
N LYS A 22 -6.03 8.42 -11.63
CA LYS A 22 -5.12 7.28 -11.46
C LYS A 22 -3.75 7.92 -11.39
N ARG A 23 -3.25 8.23 -10.19
CA ARG A 23 -1.86 8.57 -9.99
C ARG A 23 -1.18 7.26 -10.28
N SER A 24 -0.76 7.11 -11.53
CA SER A 24 0.16 6.05 -11.89
C SER A 24 1.41 6.26 -11.05
N ASN A 25 2.14 5.19 -10.85
CA ASN A 25 3.37 5.25 -10.10
C ASN A 25 4.30 6.33 -10.71
N ILE A 26 5.08 7.04 -9.89
CA ILE A 26 5.97 8.11 -10.40
C ILE A 26 6.89 7.61 -11.52
N PHE A 27 7.28 6.33 -11.52
CA PHE A 27 8.10 5.72 -12.56
C PHE A 27 7.33 5.20 -13.78
N GLU A 28 6.00 5.19 -13.74
CA GLU A 28 5.16 4.91 -14.91
C GLU A 28 4.85 6.19 -15.71
N ASP A 29 4.66 7.30 -15.01
CA ASP A 29 4.22 8.56 -15.62
C ASP A 29 5.36 9.47 -16.07
N THR A 30 6.54 9.28 -15.49
CA THR A 30 7.69 10.15 -15.76
C THR A 30 8.74 9.41 -16.56
N SER A 31 9.50 10.15 -17.35
CA SER A 31 10.72 9.64 -18.00
C SER A 31 11.89 9.49 -17.00
N LEU A 32 11.59 9.37 -15.69
CA LEU A 32 12.60 9.19 -14.66
C LEU A 32 12.86 7.70 -14.49
N GLU A 33 13.98 7.24 -15.03
CA GLU A 33 14.48 5.90 -14.80
C GLU A 33 14.99 5.74 -13.35
N PRO A 34 14.47 4.78 -12.55
CA PRO A 34 14.74 4.69 -11.11
C PRO A 34 16.22 4.69 -10.72
N LEU A 35 17.06 3.96 -11.46
CA LEU A 35 18.47 3.75 -11.13
C LEU A 35 19.40 4.84 -11.70
N THR A 36 18.92 5.71 -12.59
CA THR A 36 19.78 6.65 -13.33
C THR A 36 19.38 8.13 -13.16
N PHE A 37 18.17 8.45 -12.68
CA PHE A 37 17.77 9.84 -12.51
C PHE A 37 18.69 10.62 -11.53
N THR A 38 18.92 11.90 -11.79
CA THR A 38 19.71 12.76 -10.89
C THR A 38 18.82 13.36 -9.81
N ALA A 39 19.00 12.94 -8.56
CA ALA A 39 18.32 13.52 -7.40
C ALA A 39 18.88 14.90 -7.04
N TYR A 40 18.10 15.69 -6.31
CA TYR A 40 18.59 16.93 -5.69
C TYR A 40 19.45 16.63 -4.45
N ASP A 41 20.36 17.55 -4.12
CA ASP A 41 21.34 17.39 -3.04
C ASP A 41 20.74 16.89 -1.72
N PHE A 42 19.58 17.44 -1.32
CA PHE A 42 18.92 17.09 -0.05
C PHE A 42 18.33 15.66 -0.01
N ALA A 43 18.21 14.97 -1.16
CA ALA A 43 17.74 13.58 -1.27
C ALA A 43 18.80 12.66 -1.89
N CYS A 44 19.97 13.20 -2.22
CA CYS A 44 21.02 12.53 -3.01
C CYS A 44 21.58 11.30 -2.29
N ASP A 45 21.96 11.46 -1.02
CA ASP A 45 22.56 10.37 -0.23
C ASP A 45 21.61 9.18 -0.07
N ALA A 46 20.35 9.45 0.30
CA ALA A 46 19.34 8.40 0.43
C ALA A 46 19.02 7.73 -0.91
N THR A 47 19.07 8.48 -2.02
CA THR A 47 18.92 7.93 -3.38
C THR A 47 20.07 6.99 -3.71
N HIS A 48 21.31 7.37 -3.43
CA HIS A 48 22.49 6.53 -3.68
C HIS A 48 22.49 5.27 -2.81
N LEU A 49 22.22 5.39 -1.51
CA LEU A 49 22.09 4.23 -0.62
C LEU A 49 21.01 3.26 -1.10
N SER A 50 19.88 3.78 -1.57
CA SER A 50 18.81 2.94 -2.13
C SER A 50 19.25 2.21 -3.39
N ARG A 51 20.03 2.86 -4.26
CA ARG A 51 20.61 2.24 -5.46
C ARG A 51 21.64 1.17 -5.11
N ASP A 52 22.42 1.37 -4.06
CA ASP A 52 23.38 0.36 -3.59
C ASP A 52 22.66 -0.89 -3.08
N ILE A 53 21.57 -0.72 -2.32
CA ILE A 53 20.70 -1.83 -1.89
C ILE A 53 20.09 -2.55 -3.11
N LEU A 54 19.68 -1.79 -4.13
CA LEU A 54 19.08 -2.29 -5.37
C LEU A 54 20.10 -2.63 -6.47
N SER A 55 21.39 -2.70 -6.16
CA SER A 55 22.48 -2.82 -7.16
C SER A 55 22.40 -4.06 -8.06
N LYS A 56 21.62 -5.07 -7.67
CA LYS A 56 21.39 -6.31 -8.44
C LYS A 56 20.13 -6.27 -9.29
N ARG A 57 19.35 -5.18 -9.21
CA ARG A 57 18.07 -5.03 -9.90
C ARG A 57 18.21 -4.16 -11.14
N THR A 58 17.30 -4.39 -12.08
CA THR A 58 17.09 -3.59 -13.29
C THR A 58 16.05 -2.49 -13.05
N ASN A 59 16.00 -1.48 -13.92
CA ASN A 59 14.96 -0.44 -13.84
C ASN A 59 13.55 -1.04 -13.94
N GLU A 60 13.37 -2.04 -14.81
CA GLU A 60 12.11 -2.75 -15.00
C GLU A 60 11.67 -3.49 -13.73
N GLU A 61 12.60 -4.15 -13.04
CA GLU A 61 12.30 -4.78 -11.75
C GLU A 61 11.93 -3.74 -10.69
N VAL A 62 12.63 -2.62 -10.61
CA VAL A 62 12.31 -1.54 -9.65
C VAL A 62 10.92 -0.94 -9.93
N ILE A 63 10.53 -0.82 -11.21
CA ILE A 63 9.17 -0.42 -11.60
C ILE A 63 8.12 -1.46 -11.19
N VAL A 64 8.42 -2.76 -11.28
CA VAL A 64 7.53 -3.81 -10.77
C VAL A 64 7.38 -3.71 -9.24
N LEU A 65 8.48 -3.46 -8.52
CA LEU A 65 8.46 -3.24 -7.07
C LEU A 65 7.65 -2.00 -6.69
N SER A 66 7.73 -0.92 -7.46
CA SER A 66 7.00 0.31 -7.18
C SER A 66 5.48 0.11 -7.29
N LYS A 67 5.02 -0.64 -8.30
CA LYS A 67 3.61 -1.07 -8.43
C LYS A 67 3.17 -2.00 -7.31
N ALA A 68 4.04 -2.91 -6.89
CA ALA A 68 3.78 -3.81 -5.77
C ALA A 68 3.60 -3.02 -4.46
N ILE A 69 4.39 -1.98 -4.23
CA ILE A 69 4.25 -1.06 -3.08
C ILE A 69 2.88 -0.39 -3.07
N ASP A 70 2.47 0.23 -4.19
CA ASP A 70 1.16 0.88 -4.28
C ASP A 70 0.02 -0.11 -4.04
N SER A 71 0.16 -1.33 -4.57
CA SER A 71 -0.81 -2.41 -4.37
C SER A 71 -0.89 -2.85 -2.91
N MET A 72 0.26 -3.05 -2.24
CA MET A 72 0.31 -3.41 -0.82
C MET A 72 -0.32 -2.33 0.06
N LEU A 73 0.00 -1.06 -0.18
CA LEU A 73 -0.57 0.06 0.56
C LEU A 73 -2.09 0.15 0.35
N LYS A 74 -2.55 0.02 -0.90
CA LYS A 74 -3.98 0.07 -1.24
C LYS A 74 -4.77 -1.09 -0.64
N LEU A 75 -4.24 -2.32 -0.72
CA LEU A 75 -4.89 -3.51 -0.15
C LEU A 75 -4.83 -3.50 1.38
N GLY A 76 -3.76 -2.96 1.94
CA GLY A 76 -3.54 -2.84 3.38
C GLY A 76 -4.32 -1.72 4.05
N ASP A 77 -4.89 -0.77 3.29
CA ASP A 77 -5.52 0.44 3.83
C ASP A 77 -6.60 0.14 4.89
N GLY A 78 -7.49 -0.84 4.62
CA GLY A 78 -8.51 -1.25 5.58
C GLY A 78 -7.94 -1.82 6.88
N LEU A 79 -6.81 -2.55 6.82
CA LEU A 79 -6.12 -3.09 7.99
C LEU A 79 -5.40 -1.97 8.76
N LEU A 80 -4.72 -1.07 8.04
CA LEU A 80 -4.02 0.07 8.62
C LEU A 80 -4.99 1.04 9.31
N HIS A 81 -6.17 1.23 8.72
CA HIS A 81 -7.26 2.00 9.31
C HIS A 81 -7.73 1.41 10.64
N GLU A 82 -7.98 0.10 10.69
CA GLU A 82 -8.32 -0.62 11.92
C GLU A 82 -7.25 -0.47 13.01
N LEU A 83 -5.97 -0.62 12.64
CA LEU A 83 -4.85 -0.46 13.57
C LEU A 83 -4.80 0.97 14.11
N SER A 84 -5.01 1.95 13.24
CA SER A 84 -5.04 3.37 13.62
C SER A 84 -6.22 3.69 14.55
N GLN A 85 -7.41 3.15 14.28
CA GLN A 85 -8.57 3.32 15.15
C GLN A 85 -8.35 2.69 16.54
N LYS A 86 -7.74 1.50 16.61
CA LYS A 86 -7.41 0.88 17.90
C LYS A 86 -6.47 1.76 18.71
N LEU A 87 -5.42 2.28 18.09
CA LEU A 87 -4.46 3.17 18.74
C LEU A 87 -5.09 4.47 19.25
N LEU A 88 -6.10 4.99 18.55
CA LEU A 88 -6.89 6.14 19.00
C LEU A 88 -7.77 5.78 20.20
N ASN A 89 -8.50 4.67 20.10
CA ASN A 89 -9.45 4.25 21.14
C ASN A 89 -8.78 3.79 22.44
N GLU A 90 -7.54 3.29 22.37
CA GLU A 90 -6.76 2.87 23.54
C GLU A 90 -6.18 4.04 24.34
N THR A 91 -6.07 5.24 23.75
CA THR A 91 -5.40 6.37 24.38
C THR A 91 -6.33 7.59 24.47
N THR A 92 -6.78 7.94 25.67
CA THR A 92 -7.72 9.08 25.88
C THR A 92 -7.14 10.45 25.50
N SER A 93 -5.82 10.58 25.39
CA SER A 93 -5.14 11.82 25.00
C SER A 93 -4.82 11.93 23.52
N ARG A 94 -4.92 10.84 22.74
CA ARG A 94 -4.49 10.84 21.35
C ARG A 94 -5.64 11.26 20.43
N GLN A 95 -5.50 12.41 19.77
CA GLN A 95 -6.54 13.00 18.92
C GLN A 95 -6.42 12.58 17.44
N SER A 96 -5.23 12.23 16.98
CA SER A 96 -4.98 11.80 15.60
C SER A 96 -3.86 10.76 15.54
N VAL A 97 -3.89 9.95 14.48
CA VAL A 97 -2.84 9.01 14.11
C VAL A 97 -2.58 9.21 12.63
N THR A 98 -1.34 9.51 12.28
CA THR A 98 -0.84 9.51 10.91
C THR A 98 0.21 8.42 10.78
N LEU A 99 0.12 7.62 9.73
CA LEU A 99 1.10 6.60 9.40
C LEU A 99 1.81 7.04 8.12
N SER A 100 3.14 7.17 8.18
CA SER A 100 3.96 7.32 6.99
C SER A 100 3.82 6.08 6.09
N LYS A 101 4.04 6.21 4.79
CA LYS A 101 4.06 5.07 3.86
C LYS A 101 5.14 4.06 4.27
N GLY A 102 6.30 4.53 4.71
CA GLY A 102 7.36 3.66 5.26
C GLY A 102 6.87 2.85 6.47
N ARG A 103 6.19 3.49 7.44
CA ARG A 103 5.62 2.81 8.61
C ARG A 103 4.50 1.85 8.23
N ALA A 104 3.63 2.26 7.31
CA ALA A 104 2.54 1.45 6.79
C ALA A 104 3.06 0.16 6.16
N LEU A 105 4.01 0.25 5.21
CA LEU A 105 4.63 -0.93 4.61
C LEU A 105 5.31 -1.83 5.64
N TYR A 106 5.96 -1.25 6.66
CA TYR A 106 6.60 -2.03 7.71
C TYR A 106 5.62 -2.85 8.53
N LEU A 107 4.45 -2.30 8.85
CA LEU A 107 3.38 -3.05 9.50
C LEU A 107 2.83 -4.15 8.59
N LEU A 108 2.84 -3.92 7.28
CA LEU A 108 2.36 -4.86 6.27
C LEU A 108 3.34 -6.01 5.96
N CYS A 109 4.59 -5.94 6.42
CA CYS A 109 5.63 -6.97 6.20
C CYS A 109 5.20 -8.40 6.57
N ASP A 110 4.43 -8.53 7.64
CA ASP A 110 3.96 -9.82 8.16
C ASP A 110 2.73 -10.34 7.41
N TYR A 111 2.10 -9.50 6.59
CA TYR A 111 0.83 -9.79 5.92
C TYR A 111 0.99 -10.10 4.44
N PHE A 112 2.06 -9.65 3.79
CA PHE A 112 2.30 -9.92 2.37
C PHE A 112 3.44 -10.90 2.13
N ASP A 113 3.30 -11.69 1.06
CA ASP A 113 4.31 -12.62 0.57
C ASP A 113 5.03 -12.06 -0.66
N LEU A 114 6.31 -11.70 -0.48
CA LEU A 114 7.16 -11.19 -1.55
C LEU A 114 7.43 -12.23 -2.65
N ASN A 115 7.32 -13.53 -2.37
CA ASN A 115 7.55 -14.59 -3.36
C ASN A 115 6.50 -14.59 -4.49
N THR A 116 5.44 -13.80 -4.34
CA THR A 116 4.36 -13.67 -5.32
C THR A 116 4.65 -12.58 -6.36
N ILE A 117 5.66 -11.77 -6.13
CA ILE A 117 6.20 -10.81 -7.10
C ILE A 117 7.13 -11.56 -8.06
N VAL A 118 7.09 -11.23 -9.35
CA VAL A 118 7.88 -11.86 -10.42
C VAL A 118 9.34 -11.40 -10.39
N ILE A 119 9.98 -11.46 -9.22
CA ILE A 119 11.36 -11.04 -8.95
C ILE A 119 11.97 -12.07 -8.02
N GLU A 120 13.03 -12.74 -8.47
CA GLU A 120 13.66 -13.80 -7.69
C GLU A 120 14.41 -13.25 -6.47
N ASN A 121 14.30 -14.00 -5.36
CA ASN A 121 14.99 -13.73 -4.09
C ASN A 121 14.76 -12.31 -3.55
N LEU A 122 13.57 -11.76 -3.78
CA LEU A 122 13.20 -10.41 -3.35
C LEU A 122 13.18 -10.28 -1.82
N GLN A 123 13.80 -9.22 -1.32
CA GLN A 123 13.86 -8.90 0.10
C GLN A 123 13.10 -7.63 0.46
N TRP A 124 12.65 -7.54 1.72
CA TRP A 124 11.93 -6.35 2.20
C TRP A 124 12.80 -5.08 2.20
N CYS A 125 14.13 -5.18 2.37
CA CYS A 125 15.01 -4.02 2.24
C CYS A 125 14.95 -3.39 0.84
N GLU A 126 14.77 -4.21 -0.21
CA GLU A 126 14.62 -3.75 -1.59
C GLU A 126 13.29 -3.04 -1.82
N ILE A 127 12.22 -3.45 -1.12
CA ILE A 127 10.92 -2.76 -1.11
C ILE A 127 11.08 -1.35 -0.50
N PHE A 128 11.74 -1.23 0.65
CA PHE A 128 11.94 0.08 1.27
C PHE A 128 12.89 0.97 0.48
N ALA A 129 13.96 0.42 -0.10
CA ALA A 129 14.84 1.15 -1.00
C ALA A 129 14.08 1.67 -2.25
N THR A 130 13.17 0.85 -2.80
CA THR A 130 12.32 1.29 -3.91
C THR A 130 11.39 2.43 -3.49
N LEU A 131 10.79 2.37 -2.30
CA LEU A 131 9.95 3.46 -1.77
C LEU A 131 10.75 4.77 -1.62
N THR A 132 12.00 4.69 -1.16
CA THR A 132 12.89 5.86 -1.08
C THR A 132 13.16 6.46 -2.47
N LEU A 133 13.40 5.62 -3.49
CA LEU A 133 13.56 6.09 -4.87
C LEU A 133 12.29 6.75 -5.38
N MET A 134 11.11 6.19 -5.09
CA MET A 134 9.82 6.78 -5.48
C MET A 134 9.68 8.20 -4.91
N HIS A 135 9.88 8.39 -3.61
CA HIS A 135 9.77 9.71 -2.99
C HIS A 135 10.84 10.70 -3.51
N SER A 136 12.06 10.22 -3.78
CA SER A 136 13.12 11.06 -4.35
C SER A 136 12.77 11.53 -5.76
N ALA A 137 12.18 10.65 -6.58
CA ALA A 137 11.67 10.98 -7.90
C ALA A 137 10.44 11.91 -7.84
N GLU A 138 9.55 11.74 -6.85
CA GLU A 138 8.41 12.63 -6.61
C GLU A 138 8.90 14.04 -6.27
N ILE A 139 9.89 14.19 -5.39
CA ILE A 139 10.48 15.52 -5.10
C ILE A 139 11.05 16.11 -6.37
N LYS A 140 11.81 15.33 -7.16
CA LYS A 140 12.38 15.80 -8.41
C LYS A 140 11.29 16.32 -9.35
N PHE A 141 10.25 15.53 -9.56
CA PHE A 141 9.14 15.88 -10.41
C PHE A 141 8.43 17.14 -9.93
N ILE A 142 8.07 17.24 -8.65
CA ILE A 142 7.39 18.40 -8.09
C ILE A 142 8.26 19.67 -8.26
N TYR A 143 9.55 19.57 -7.97
CA TYR A 143 10.47 20.70 -8.05
C TYR A 143 10.71 21.16 -9.50
N ASP A 144 10.88 20.22 -10.45
CA ASP A 144 11.06 20.52 -11.88
C ASP A 144 9.79 21.12 -12.51
N ASN A 145 8.60 20.81 -11.96
CA ASN A 145 7.32 21.30 -12.46
C ASN A 145 6.74 22.48 -11.66
N ARG A 146 7.46 23.03 -10.68
CA ARG A 146 6.94 24.04 -9.73
C ARG A 146 6.40 25.33 -10.35
N PHE A 147 6.80 25.66 -11.57
CA PHE A 147 6.38 26.88 -12.28
C PHE A 147 5.55 26.60 -13.54
N LYS A 148 5.09 25.37 -13.75
CA LYS A 148 4.14 25.12 -14.84
C LYS A 148 2.79 25.70 -14.43
N GLU A 149 2.40 26.77 -15.12
CA GLU A 149 1.07 27.36 -14.96
C GLU A 149 0.03 26.37 -15.48
N ASP A 150 -0.59 25.64 -14.56
CA ASP A 150 -1.75 24.81 -14.89
C ASP A 150 -2.99 25.71 -14.99
N ALA A 151 -3.91 25.37 -15.90
CA ALA A 151 -5.13 26.15 -16.14
C ALA A 151 -6.00 26.31 -14.88
N LEU A 152 -5.83 25.40 -13.91
CA LEU A 152 -6.47 25.40 -12.60
C LEU A 152 -5.96 26.49 -11.65
N TYR A 153 -4.73 26.99 -11.83
CA TYR A 153 -4.11 27.96 -10.93
C TYR A 153 -4.30 29.41 -11.37
N LEU A 154 -4.64 29.65 -12.64
CA LEU A 154 -4.92 30.99 -13.18
C LEU A 154 -6.00 31.75 -12.40
N PRO A 155 -7.18 31.17 -12.08
CA PRO A 155 -8.22 31.88 -11.34
C PRO A 155 -7.79 32.28 -9.93
N LEU A 156 -6.95 31.46 -9.28
CA LEU A 156 -6.44 31.75 -7.94
C LEU A 156 -5.39 32.86 -8.01
N LYS A 157 -4.48 32.80 -8.99
CA LYS A 157 -3.47 33.83 -9.25
C LYS A 157 -4.09 35.20 -9.52
N GLU A 158 -5.17 35.25 -10.31
CA GLU A 158 -5.94 36.47 -10.58
C GLU A 158 -6.60 37.06 -9.32
N GLN A 159 -6.97 36.23 -8.33
CA GLN A 159 -7.64 36.67 -7.10
C GLN A 159 -6.67 37.21 -6.04
N VAL A 160 -5.52 36.57 -5.84
CA VAL A 160 -4.57 36.94 -4.77
C VAL A 160 -3.42 37.83 -5.27
N GLY A 161 -3.25 37.95 -6.59
CA GLY A 161 -2.13 38.66 -7.20
C GLY A 161 -0.85 37.82 -7.25
N ASP A 162 0.04 38.18 -8.18
CA ASP A 162 1.23 37.39 -8.53
C ASP A 162 2.16 37.11 -7.35
N GLU A 163 2.41 38.13 -6.51
CA GLU A 163 3.34 38.03 -5.38
C GLU A 163 2.80 37.11 -4.28
N GLN A 164 1.54 37.27 -3.90
CA GLN A 164 0.91 36.44 -2.87
C GLN A 164 0.73 35.00 -3.36
N PHE A 165 0.39 34.81 -4.64
CA PHE A 165 0.31 33.49 -5.27
C PHE A 165 1.67 32.78 -5.22
N ALA A 166 2.76 33.47 -5.58
CA ALA A 166 4.11 32.91 -5.52
C ALA A 166 4.51 32.49 -4.10
N ILE A 167 4.20 33.31 -3.09
CA ILE A 167 4.46 32.97 -1.68
C ILE A 167 3.70 31.70 -1.26
N MET A 168 2.41 31.60 -1.61
CA MET A 168 1.57 30.45 -1.27
C MET A 168 2.01 29.18 -1.98
N GLN A 169 2.41 29.28 -3.25
CA GLN A 169 2.92 28.17 -4.03
C GLN A 169 4.24 27.66 -3.43
N GLN A 170 5.16 28.57 -3.09
CA GLN A 170 6.43 28.22 -2.46
C GLN A 170 6.22 27.56 -1.09
N ALA A 171 5.33 28.08 -0.25
CA ALA A 171 5.05 27.49 1.06
C ALA A 171 4.43 26.08 0.96
N THR A 172 3.58 25.86 -0.05
CA THR A 172 2.97 24.55 -0.31
C THR A 172 4.01 23.55 -0.84
N LEU A 173 4.88 24.02 -1.74
CA LEU A 173 6.02 23.26 -2.26
C LEU A 173 6.96 22.82 -1.14
N ASP A 174 7.37 23.77 -0.28
CA ASP A 174 8.29 23.50 0.82
C ASP A 174 7.69 22.50 1.83
N ARG A 175 6.38 22.56 2.07
CA ARG A 175 5.68 21.57 2.90
C ARG A 175 5.70 20.19 2.23
N ALA A 176 5.31 20.09 0.97
CA ALA A 176 5.27 18.82 0.26
C ALA A 176 6.65 18.14 0.19
N ILE A 177 7.70 18.92 -0.06
CA ILE A 177 9.08 18.42 -0.07
C ILE A 177 9.49 17.92 1.32
N ARG A 178 9.16 18.67 2.37
CA ARG A 178 9.47 18.27 3.75
C ARG A 178 8.81 16.95 4.12
N ASP A 179 7.52 16.80 3.82
CA ASP A 179 6.78 15.58 4.10
C ASP A 179 7.41 14.37 3.37
N LEU A 180 7.83 14.55 2.12
CA LEU A 180 8.54 13.52 1.35
C LEU A 180 9.94 13.21 1.89
N LEU A 181 10.65 14.21 2.42
CA LEU A 181 11.95 13.99 3.07
C LEU A 181 11.82 13.18 4.36
N GLU A 182 10.79 13.43 5.15
CA GLU A 182 10.49 12.61 6.33
C GLU A 182 10.19 11.15 5.94
N GLU A 183 9.44 10.94 4.85
CA GLU A 183 9.18 9.61 4.30
C GLU A 183 10.46 8.92 3.79
N ILE A 184 11.36 9.66 3.15
CA ILE A 184 12.68 9.16 2.70
C ILE A 184 13.49 8.68 3.90
N ILE A 185 13.57 9.48 4.97
CA ILE A 185 14.34 9.15 6.17
C ILE A 185 13.79 7.89 6.85
N ASP A 186 12.47 7.77 7.02
CA ASP A 186 11.86 6.57 7.62
C ASP A 186 12.06 5.33 6.72
N SER A 187 11.94 5.49 5.41
CA SER A 187 12.07 4.39 4.44
C SER A 187 13.50 3.88 4.36
N ILE A 188 14.49 4.77 4.23
CA ILE A 188 15.91 4.36 4.14
C ILE A 188 16.39 3.71 5.44
N ALA A 189 16.02 4.25 6.60
CA ALA A 189 16.38 3.66 7.89
C ALA A 189 15.84 2.22 8.04
N ARG A 190 14.63 1.95 7.54
CA ARG A 190 14.04 0.60 7.50
C ARG A 190 14.75 -0.30 6.51
N ALA A 191 15.09 0.23 5.33
CA ALA A 191 15.84 -0.50 4.32
C ALA A 191 17.17 -1.01 4.89
N GLU A 192 17.96 -0.13 5.50
CA GLU A 192 19.24 -0.45 6.13
C GLU A 192 19.07 -1.47 7.28
N CYS A 193 18.13 -1.23 8.20
CA CYS A 193 17.88 -2.14 9.33
C CYS A 193 17.50 -3.57 8.89
N LEU A 194 16.79 -3.70 7.77
CA LEU A 194 16.37 -4.99 7.23
C LEU A 194 17.41 -5.62 6.32
N PHE A 195 18.25 -4.81 5.68
CA PHE A 195 19.39 -5.26 4.89
C PHE A 195 20.38 -6.05 5.76
N ASP A 196 20.59 -5.62 7.00
CA ASP A 196 21.47 -6.31 7.95
C ASP A 196 20.88 -7.61 8.54
N LYS A 197 19.55 -7.75 8.53
CA LYS A 197 18.88 -8.94 9.07
C LYS A 197 18.83 -10.05 8.02
N LYS A 198 19.86 -10.91 8.01
CA LYS A 198 19.82 -12.21 7.31
C LYS A 198 18.55 -12.99 7.72
N GLN A 199 17.64 -13.19 6.77
CA GLN A 199 16.39 -13.91 6.97
C GLN A 199 16.62 -15.36 7.44
N LYS A 200 15.92 -15.78 8.49
CA LYS A 200 15.80 -17.19 8.88
C LYS A 200 14.75 -17.85 8.01
N SER A 201 15.14 -18.92 7.33
CA SER A 201 14.30 -19.79 6.50
C SER A 201 13.21 -20.50 7.32
N ALA A 202 11.99 -20.52 6.81
CA ALA A 202 10.86 -21.24 7.40
C ALA A 202 10.87 -22.74 7.03
N ILE A 203 10.26 -23.51 7.93
CA ILE A 203 10.30 -24.96 8.09
C ILE A 203 9.56 -25.71 6.97
N THR A 204 10.15 -26.82 6.51
CA THR A 204 9.64 -27.76 5.51
C THR A 204 8.43 -28.56 6.03
N GLY A 205 7.27 -28.38 5.38
CA GLY A 205 6.10 -29.26 5.57
C GLY A 205 6.20 -30.57 4.77
N SER A 206 5.42 -31.59 5.16
CA SER A 206 5.37 -32.87 4.44
C SER A 206 4.65 -32.75 3.09
N LYS A 207 5.11 -33.51 2.07
CA LYS A 207 4.61 -33.46 0.67
C LYS A 207 3.08 -33.56 0.53
N GLY A 208 2.41 -34.33 1.40
CA GLY A 208 0.95 -34.47 1.41
C GLY A 208 0.20 -33.24 1.95
N GLY A 209 0.73 -32.59 2.98
CA GLY A 209 0.20 -31.34 3.52
C GLY A 209 0.36 -30.18 2.53
N ILE A 210 1.49 -30.14 1.82
CA ILE A 210 1.76 -29.14 0.77
C ILE A 210 0.72 -29.25 -0.36
N SER A 211 0.40 -30.47 -0.80
CA SER A 211 -0.52 -30.69 -1.93
C SER A 211 -1.97 -30.32 -1.58
N LYS A 212 -2.44 -30.66 -0.37
CA LYS A 212 -3.77 -30.21 0.11
C LYS A 212 -3.82 -28.70 0.33
N GLY A 213 -2.76 -28.11 0.88
CA GLY A 213 -2.63 -26.65 1.02
C GLY A 213 -2.75 -25.93 -0.31
N LYS A 214 -2.00 -26.39 -1.33
CA LYS A 214 -2.03 -25.80 -2.69
C LYS A 214 -3.42 -25.81 -3.33
N ARG A 215 -4.24 -26.84 -3.09
CA ARG A 215 -5.61 -26.91 -3.66
C ARG A 215 -6.55 -25.88 -3.05
N ILE A 216 -6.44 -25.61 -1.74
CA ILE A 216 -7.36 -24.72 -1.03
C ILE A 216 -6.90 -23.26 -1.02
N GLU A 217 -5.64 -23.01 -1.35
CA GLU A 217 -5.03 -21.68 -1.36
C GLU A 217 -5.84 -20.64 -2.18
N PRO A 218 -6.37 -20.93 -3.39
CA PRO A 218 -7.17 -19.95 -4.14
C PRO A 218 -8.44 -19.49 -3.39
N LEU A 219 -9.10 -20.39 -2.67
CA LEU A 219 -10.26 -20.03 -1.85
C LEU A 219 -9.84 -19.20 -0.63
N LYS A 220 -8.72 -19.57 -0.01
CA LYS A 220 -8.17 -18.86 1.15
C LYS A 220 -7.72 -17.44 0.80
N GLU A 221 -7.07 -17.26 -0.34
CA GLU A 221 -6.75 -15.96 -0.92
C GLU A 221 -8.03 -15.14 -1.13
N GLU A 222 -9.05 -15.70 -1.78
CA GLU A 222 -10.30 -14.99 -2.03
C GLU A 222 -11.01 -14.55 -0.75
N VAL A 223 -11.02 -15.40 0.27
CA VAL A 223 -11.56 -15.05 1.60
C VAL A 223 -10.81 -13.88 2.21
N ILE A 224 -9.48 -13.86 2.15
CA ILE A 224 -8.67 -12.76 2.70
C ILE A 224 -8.87 -11.49 1.86
N ARG A 225 -8.96 -11.60 0.53
CA ARG A 225 -9.24 -10.49 -0.38
C ARG A 225 -10.56 -9.81 -0.04
N LEU A 226 -11.64 -10.58 0.10
CA LEU A 226 -12.96 -10.05 0.48
C LEU A 226 -12.96 -9.47 1.89
N TYR A 227 -12.23 -10.10 2.82
CA TYR A 227 -12.04 -9.56 4.16
C TYR A 227 -11.39 -8.17 4.13
N LEU A 228 -10.25 -8.02 3.45
CA LEU A 228 -9.55 -6.74 3.32
C LEU A 228 -10.41 -5.68 2.61
N ALA A 229 -11.12 -6.07 1.54
CA ALA A 229 -11.86 -5.13 0.70
C ALA A 229 -13.18 -4.63 1.32
N LYS A 230 -13.89 -5.47 2.08
CA LYS A 230 -15.27 -5.15 2.53
C LYS A 230 -15.53 -5.31 4.01
N TYR A 231 -14.80 -6.20 4.70
CA TYR A 231 -15.20 -6.69 6.01
C TYR A 231 -14.13 -6.55 7.09
N SER A 232 -13.10 -5.75 6.84
CA SER A 232 -11.95 -5.59 7.74
C SER A 232 -12.42 -5.25 9.15
N SER A 233 -13.29 -4.24 9.27
CA SER A 233 -13.86 -3.71 10.52
C SER A 233 -14.78 -4.68 11.30
N ARG A 234 -15.07 -5.88 10.78
CA ARG A 234 -15.97 -6.85 11.41
C ARG A 234 -15.20 -7.91 12.19
N SER A 235 -15.87 -8.53 13.16
CA SER A 235 -15.30 -9.70 13.87
C SER A 235 -15.11 -10.87 12.90
N ASN A 236 -14.08 -11.70 13.12
CA ASN A 236 -13.76 -12.83 12.24
C ASN A 236 -14.98 -13.72 11.96
N ARG A 237 -15.81 -13.99 12.98
CA ARG A 237 -17.02 -14.80 12.85
C ARG A 237 -18.09 -14.13 11.99
N HIS A 238 -18.24 -12.81 12.11
CA HIS A 238 -19.25 -12.08 11.34
C HIS A 238 -18.79 -11.85 9.90
N ALA A 239 -17.52 -11.47 9.69
CA ALA A 239 -16.90 -11.37 8.37
C ALA A 239 -17.00 -12.69 7.60
N ALA A 240 -16.66 -13.82 8.24
CA ALA A 240 -16.71 -15.12 7.61
C ALA A 240 -18.11 -15.52 7.10
N LYS A 241 -19.17 -15.20 7.86
CA LYS A 241 -20.55 -15.45 7.43
C LYS A 241 -20.94 -14.60 6.22
N LEU A 242 -20.55 -13.33 6.21
CA LEU A 242 -20.85 -12.43 5.09
C LEU A 242 -20.07 -12.83 3.83
N ILE A 243 -18.80 -13.23 3.98
CA ILE A 243 -17.97 -13.69 2.87
C ILE A 243 -18.54 -14.97 2.25
N GLU A 244 -18.98 -15.94 3.06
CA GLU A 244 -19.63 -17.15 2.55
C GLU A 244 -20.93 -16.82 1.80
N ALA A 245 -21.75 -15.91 2.32
CA ALA A 245 -22.96 -15.45 1.66
C ALA A 245 -22.66 -14.77 0.31
N ASP A 246 -21.67 -13.88 0.26
CA ASP A 246 -21.21 -13.22 -0.97
C ASP A 246 -20.73 -14.24 -2.02
N LEU A 247 -19.93 -15.24 -1.61
CA LEU A 247 -19.42 -16.28 -2.50
C LEU A 247 -20.53 -17.22 -2.99
N THR A 248 -21.55 -17.47 -2.17
CA THR A 248 -22.71 -18.29 -2.54
C THR A 248 -23.62 -17.54 -3.51
N GLN A 249 -23.88 -16.25 -3.25
CA GLN A 249 -24.69 -15.41 -4.10
C GLN A 249 -24.06 -15.18 -5.48
N SER A 250 -22.73 -15.18 -5.54
CA SER A 250 -21.96 -15.07 -6.80
C SER A 250 -21.72 -16.41 -7.51
N ASP A 251 -22.28 -17.51 -6.99
CA ASP A 251 -22.09 -18.87 -7.51
C ASP A 251 -20.60 -19.22 -7.74
N SER A 252 -19.75 -18.86 -6.78
CA SER A 252 -18.30 -19.00 -6.91
C SER A 252 -17.88 -20.46 -6.87
N SER A 253 -17.24 -20.94 -7.95
CA SER A 253 -16.67 -22.29 -8.03
C SER A 253 -15.60 -22.56 -6.97
N LEU A 254 -15.07 -21.51 -6.32
CA LEU A 254 -14.07 -21.64 -5.25
C LEU A 254 -14.64 -22.32 -4.00
N LEU A 255 -15.96 -22.21 -3.74
CA LEU A 255 -16.58 -22.86 -2.58
C LEU A 255 -16.45 -24.39 -2.63
N ALA A 256 -16.35 -24.98 -3.83
CA ALA A 256 -16.14 -26.41 -4.03
C ALA A 256 -14.73 -26.89 -3.66
N LEU A 257 -13.78 -25.97 -3.39
CA LEU A 257 -12.43 -26.29 -2.96
C LEU A 257 -12.36 -26.67 -1.48
N SER A 258 -13.31 -26.20 -0.66
CA SER A 258 -13.44 -26.65 0.74
C SER A 258 -14.46 -27.78 0.84
N SER A 259 -14.04 -28.89 1.45
CA SER A 259 -14.91 -30.02 1.80
C SER A 259 -15.61 -29.84 3.16
N SER A 260 -15.44 -28.69 3.81
CA SER A 260 -16.05 -28.41 5.11
C SER A 260 -17.55 -28.13 4.96
N GLU A 261 -18.37 -28.74 5.82
CA GLU A 261 -19.81 -28.44 5.91
C GLU A 261 -20.04 -27.05 6.52
N GLU A 262 -19.15 -26.62 7.42
CA GLU A 262 -19.17 -25.29 8.05
C GLU A 262 -18.03 -24.42 7.52
N LYS A 263 -18.16 -23.93 6.28
CA LYS A 263 -17.12 -23.11 5.62
C LYS A 263 -16.89 -21.80 6.35
N GLN A 264 -17.91 -21.18 6.93
CA GLN A 264 -17.79 -19.99 7.79
C GLN A 264 -16.83 -20.18 8.97
N VAL A 265 -16.76 -21.37 9.58
CA VAL A 265 -15.85 -21.61 10.71
C VAL A 265 -14.42 -21.70 10.22
N GLU A 266 -14.21 -22.31 9.06
CA GLU A 266 -12.90 -22.40 8.41
C GLU A 266 -12.40 -21.01 7.96
N PHE A 267 -13.27 -20.21 7.33
CA PHE A 267 -12.98 -18.85 6.90
C PHE A 267 -12.61 -17.96 8.09
N GLY A 268 -13.35 -18.06 9.20
CA GLY A 268 -13.04 -17.33 10.43
C GLY A 268 -11.66 -17.68 11.02
N LYS A 269 -11.24 -18.95 10.91
CA LYS A 269 -9.89 -19.38 11.31
C LYS A 269 -8.81 -18.81 10.39
N TRP A 270 -9.05 -18.77 9.07
CA TRP A 270 -8.10 -18.18 8.12
C TRP A 270 -7.94 -16.67 8.34
N ILE A 271 -9.05 -15.95 8.54
CA ILE A 271 -9.01 -14.51 8.88
C ILE A 271 -8.22 -14.31 10.18
N GLY A 272 -8.47 -15.12 11.22
CA GLY A 272 -7.73 -15.03 12.48
C GLY A 272 -6.23 -15.28 12.33
N LYS A 273 -5.85 -16.32 11.57
CA LYS A 273 -4.44 -16.63 11.28
C LYS A 273 -3.78 -15.53 10.43
N PHE A 274 -4.49 -14.94 9.48
CA PHE A 274 -4.02 -13.79 8.70
C PHE A 274 -3.79 -12.58 9.59
N LYS A 275 -4.74 -12.20 10.46
CA LYS A 275 -4.57 -11.06 11.40
C LYS A 275 -3.34 -11.21 12.31
N ASN A 276 -2.95 -12.46 12.60
CA ASN A 276 -1.79 -12.81 13.42
C ASN A 276 -0.49 -13.02 12.60
N GLY A 277 -0.45 -12.69 11.31
CA GLY A 277 0.74 -12.81 10.45
C GLY A 277 1.16 -14.25 10.12
N GLN A 278 0.32 -15.25 10.42
CA GLN A 278 0.62 -16.67 10.17
C GLN A 278 0.24 -17.11 8.75
N ILE A 279 -0.64 -16.36 8.10
CA ILE A 279 -0.97 -16.50 6.69
C ILE A 279 -0.60 -15.19 6.02
N LYS A 280 0.09 -15.28 4.89
CA LYS A 280 0.42 -14.15 4.05
C LYS A 280 -0.50 -14.11 2.83
N PHE A 281 -0.83 -12.91 2.38
CA PHE A 281 -1.64 -12.64 1.22
C PHE A 281 -0.73 -12.35 0.01
N PRO A 282 -1.03 -12.92 -1.17
CA PRO A 282 -0.29 -12.61 -2.39
C PRO A 282 -0.52 -11.16 -2.82
N ILE A 283 0.51 -10.52 -3.38
CA ILE A 283 0.46 -9.12 -3.79
C ILE A 283 -0.22 -8.96 -5.17
N ASN A 284 -0.21 -10.02 -5.99
CA ASN A 284 -0.64 -9.97 -7.38
C ASN A 284 -2.02 -10.59 -7.63
N LYS A 285 -2.97 -9.74 -8.04
CA LYS A 285 -3.86 -9.96 -9.20
C LYS A 285 -4.11 -8.64 -9.90
#